data_AF-A0A7X8WTL0-F1
#
_entry.id   AF-A0A7X8WTL0-F1
#
_cell.length_a   1.000
_cell.length_b   1.000
_cell.length_c   1.000
_cell.angle_alpha   90.00
_cell.angle_beta   90.00
_cell.angle_gamma   90.00
#
_symmetry.space_group_name_H-M   'P 1'
#
loop_
_entity.id
_entity.type
_entity.pdbx_description
1 polymer ?
#
loop_
_entity_poly.entity_id
_entity_poly.type
_entity_poly.pdbx_seq_one_letter_code
_entity_poly.pdbx_strand_id
1 'polypeptide(L)'
;NEKLVRQEALRTKILKIMADLELDAIVYPHQQQLVCKIGESQQQRNGVLCSSTGFPSIAVPAGFAPDPNAPIGVPVGLEIIGRPFTEPVLIEIAYAFEQLTRFRKPPVSTPAL
;
A
#
# COMPACT_ATOMS: atom_id res chain seq x y z
N ASN A 1 -7.44 17.37 20.86
CA ASN A 1 -8.59 18.10 20.31
C ASN A 1 -8.46 18.43 18.83
N GLU A 2 -7.44 19.14 18.36
CA GLU A 2 -7.34 19.49 16.92
C GLU A 2 -6.97 18.33 15.97
N LYS A 3 -6.06 17.45 16.39
CA LYS A 3 -5.66 16.27 15.59
C LYS A 3 -6.87 15.39 15.22
N LEU A 4 -7.76 15.14 16.17
CA LEU A 4 -8.95 14.30 15.96
C LEU A 4 -9.89 14.93 14.93
N VAL A 5 -10.09 16.26 14.97
CA VAL A 5 -10.89 16.98 13.97
C VAL A 5 -10.29 16.83 12.58
N ARG A 6 -8.96 16.94 12.44
CA ARG A 6 -8.28 16.74 11.15
C ARG A 6 -8.41 15.29 10.64
N GLN A 7 -8.30 14.31 11.53
CA GLN A 7 -8.50 12.90 11.18
C GLN A 7 -9.94 12.64 10.72
N GLU A 8 -10.93 13.21 11.40
CA GLU A 8 -12.34 13.05 11.03
C GLU A 8 -12.68 13.74 9.71
N ALA A 9 -12.13 14.94 9.46
CA ALA A 9 -12.26 15.62 8.18
C ALA A 9 -11.64 14.79 7.04
N LEU A 10 -10.48 14.16 7.28
CA LEU A 10 -9.84 13.28 6.30
C LEU A 10 -10.66 12.01 6.03
N ARG A 11 -11.19 11.37 7.09
CA ARG A 11 -12.09 10.21 6.98
C ARG A 11 -13.31 10.55 6.13
N THR A 12 -13.97 11.66 6.44
CA THR A 12 -15.14 12.15 5.72
C THR A 12 -14.81 12.40 4.24
N LYS A 13 -13.67 13.04 3.96
CA LYS A 13 -13.24 13.32 2.58
C LYS A 13 -13.02 12.04 1.77
N ILE A 14 -12.36 11.04 2.35
CA ILE A 14 -12.11 9.76 1.65
C ILE A 14 -13.42 9.01 1.41
N LEU A 15 -14.29 8.90 2.43
CA LEU A 15 -15.59 8.25 2.25
C LEU A 15 -16.44 8.95 1.20
N LYS A 16 -16.41 10.29 1.16
CA LYS A 16 -17.10 11.05 0.13
C LYS A 16 -16.58 10.72 -1.26
N ILE A 17 -15.25 10.69 -1.47
CA ILE A 17 -14.66 10.33 -2.77
C ILE A 17 -15.07 8.91 -3.18
N MET A 18 -15.00 7.95 -2.26
CA MET A 18 -15.40 6.57 -2.54
C MET A 18 -16.90 6.47 -2.87
N ALA A 19 -17.76 7.23 -2.19
CA ALA A 19 -19.19 7.24 -2.46
C ALA A 19 -19.53 7.93 -3.79
N ASP A 20 -18.97 9.11 -4.05
CA ASP A 20 -19.21 9.89 -5.28
C ASP A 20 -18.77 9.13 -6.54
N LEU A 21 -17.73 8.31 -6.43
CA LEU A 21 -17.15 7.54 -7.54
C LEU A 21 -17.52 6.05 -7.51
N GLU A 22 -18.41 5.65 -6.60
CA GLU A 22 -18.88 4.26 -6.44
C GLU A 22 -17.71 3.24 -6.31
N LEU A 23 -16.70 3.58 -5.51
CA LEU A 23 -15.48 2.77 -5.35
C LEU A 23 -15.59 1.78 -4.18
N ASP A 24 -15.13 0.56 -4.42
CA ASP A 24 -14.95 -0.45 -3.37
C ASP A 24 -13.64 -0.27 -2.60
N ALA A 25 -12.59 0.19 -3.28
CA ALA A 25 -11.28 0.45 -2.70
C ALA A 25 -10.57 1.59 -3.45
N ILE A 26 -9.60 2.21 -2.78
CA ILE A 26 -8.64 3.13 -3.41
C ILE A 26 -7.27 2.46 -3.42
N VAL A 27 -6.52 2.69 -4.49
CA VAL A 27 -5.25 2.03 -4.75
C VAL A 27 -4.17 3.07 -5.01
N TYR A 28 -3.00 2.93 -4.39
CA TYR A 28 -1.87 3.85 -4.57
C TYR A 28 -0.52 3.16 -4.31
N PRO A 29 0.61 3.71 -4.81
CA PRO A 29 1.94 3.18 -4.49
C PRO A 29 2.17 3.19 -2.97
N HIS A 30 2.67 2.10 -2.39
CA HIS A 30 2.93 2.02 -0.96
C HIS A 30 3.96 3.09 -0.50
N GLN A 31 4.96 3.35 -1.34
CA GLN A 31 5.99 4.38 -1.16
C GLN A 31 6.24 5.12 -2.48
N GLN A 32 6.65 6.38 -2.41
CA GLN A 32 6.99 7.19 -3.60
C GLN A 32 8.51 7.19 -3.90
N GLN A 33 9.32 6.65 -2.98
CA GLN A 33 10.75 6.41 -3.18
C GLN A 33 11.07 4.92 -2.99
N LEU A 34 12.17 4.48 -3.59
CA LEU A 34 12.75 3.17 -3.30
C LEU A 34 13.27 3.11 -1.85
N VAL A 35 13.60 1.90 -1.40
CA VAL A 35 14.20 1.68 -0.08
C VAL A 35 15.47 2.52 0.09
N CYS A 36 15.53 3.32 1.16
CA CYS A 36 16.72 4.10 1.50
C CYS A 36 17.84 3.21 2.04
N LYS A 37 19.08 3.70 2.02
CA LYS A 37 20.21 2.95 2.59
C LYS A 37 20.12 2.93 4.12
N ILE A 38 20.83 1.99 4.73
CA ILE A 38 20.94 1.90 6.19
C ILE A 38 21.52 3.22 6.73
N GLY A 39 20.85 3.80 7.72
CA GLY A 39 21.22 5.09 8.31
C GLY A 39 20.55 6.32 7.68
N GLU A 40 19.86 6.15 6.55
CA GLU A 40 19.07 7.20 5.91
C GLU A 40 17.60 7.17 6.38
N SER A 41 16.80 8.16 5.94
CA SER A 41 15.41 8.31 6.35
C SER A 41 14.42 8.07 5.21
N GLN A 42 13.43 7.20 5.45
CA GLN A 42 12.36 6.91 4.50
C GLN A 42 11.22 7.94 4.60
N GLN A 43 11.37 9.05 3.88
CA GLN A 43 10.46 10.21 3.99
C GLN A 43 9.19 10.06 3.14
N GLN A 44 9.30 9.57 1.91
CA GLN A 44 8.18 9.54 0.95
C GLN A 44 7.30 8.28 1.08
N ARG A 45 6.65 8.11 2.24
CA ARG A 45 5.72 7.00 2.53
C ARG A 45 4.25 7.41 2.36
N ASN A 46 3.44 6.56 1.73
CA ASN A 46 1.99 6.80 1.60
C ASN A 46 1.13 6.11 2.68
N GLY A 47 1.70 5.17 3.44
CA GLY A 47 0.99 4.45 4.51
C GLY A 47 0.42 5.32 5.64
N VAL A 48 0.79 6.60 5.72
CA VAL A 48 0.26 7.56 6.69
C VAL A 48 -1.25 7.77 6.52
N LEU A 49 -1.79 7.59 5.31
CA LEU A 49 -3.22 7.76 5.02
C LEU A 49 -4.08 6.80 5.86
N CYS A 50 -3.76 5.51 5.84
CA CYS A 50 -4.49 4.48 6.58
C CYS A 50 -4.31 4.66 8.09
N SER A 51 -3.10 4.94 8.58
CA SER A 51 -2.87 5.18 10.00
C SER A 51 -3.60 6.43 10.52
N SER A 52 -3.76 7.45 9.67
CA SER A 52 -4.44 8.69 10.04
C SER A 52 -5.96 8.53 10.06
N THR A 53 -6.50 7.71 9.16
CA THR A 53 -7.94 7.47 9.03
C THR A 53 -8.44 6.33 9.90
N GLY A 54 -7.61 5.32 10.20
CA GLY A 54 -8.03 4.07 10.84
C GLY A 54 -8.85 3.17 9.92
N PHE A 55 -8.76 3.35 8.60
CA PHE A 55 -9.41 2.47 7.63
C PHE A 55 -8.55 1.24 7.37
N PRO A 56 -9.16 0.08 7.06
CA PRO A 56 -8.42 -1.12 6.75
C PRO A 56 -7.66 -0.97 5.43
N SER A 57 -6.45 -1.51 5.37
CA SER A 57 -5.66 -1.58 4.15
C SER A 57 -4.81 -2.83 4.06
N ILE A 58 -4.48 -3.22 2.82
CA ILE A 58 -3.60 -4.35 2.51
C ILE A 58 -2.52 -3.85 1.54
N ALA A 59 -1.26 -4.11 1.87
CA ALA A 59 -0.14 -3.89 0.97
C ALA A 59 0.19 -5.18 0.21
N VAL A 60 0.32 -5.10 -1.11
CA VAL A 60 0.63 -6.23 -1.99
C VAL A 60 1.87 -5.95 -2.86
N PRO A 61 2.66 -6.97 -3.25
CA PRO A 61 3.78 -6.79 -4.17
C PRO A 61 3.31 -6.33 -5.55
N ALA A 62 3.89 -5.25 -6.07
CA ALA A 62 3.51 -4.62 -7.34
C ALA A 62 4.60 -4.71 -8.42
N GLY A 63 5.63 -5.52 -8.18
CA GLY A 63 6.74 -5.75 -9.09
C GLY A 63 8.08 -5.26 -8.54
N PHE A 64 8.99 -4.93 -9.45
CA PHE A 64 10.36 -4.56 -9.13
C PHE A 64 10.77 -3.32 -9.94
N ALA A 65 11.26 -2.31 -9.24
CA ALA A 65 11.85 -1.12 -9.86
C ALA A 65 13.35 -1.34 -10.14
N PRO A 66 13.89 -0.85 -11.25
CA PRO A 66 15.30 -0.98 -11.55
C PRO A 66 16.15 -0.15 -10.57
N ASP A 67 17.24 -0.74 -10.08
CA ASP A 67 18.28 -0.04 -9.30
C ASP A 67 19.65 -0.66 -9.64
N PRO A 68 20.71 0.14 -9.89
CA PRO A 68 22.04 -0.38 -10.19
C PRO A 68 22.63 -1.31 -9.12
N ASN A 69 22.19 -1.17 -7.86
CA ASN A 69 22.64 -1.97 -6.72
C ASN A 69 21.71 -3.17 -6.45
N ALA A 70 20.64 -3.35 -7.23
CA ALA A 70 19.69 -4.44 -7.09
C ALA A 70 19.54 -5.21 -8.41
N PRO A 71 20.29 -6.32 -8.62
CA PRO A 71 20.30 -7.07 -9.89
C PRO A 71 18.92 -7.59 -10.35
N ILE A 72 18.03 -7.91 -9.40
CA ILE A 72 16.65 -8.34 -9.67
C ILE A 72 15.62 -7.20 -9.52
N GLY A 73 16.11 -5.97 -9.34
CA GLY A 73 15.34 -4.78 -8.96
C GLY A 73 15.00 -4.71 -7.48
N VAL A 74 14.50 -3.55 -7.06
CA VAL A 74 13.97 -3.31 -5.72
C VAL A 74 12.48 -3.67 -5.71
N PRO A 75 12.00 -4.54 -4.81
CA PRO A 75 10.58 -4.86 -4.73
C PRO A 75 9.79 -3.61 -4.36
N VAL A 76 8.75 -3.33 -5.15
CA VAL A 76 7.82 -2.23 -4.90
C VAL A 76 6.44 -2.79 -4.57
N GLY A 77 5.66 -2.03 -3.82
CA GLY A 77 4.34 -2.43 -3.35
C GLY A 77 3.26 -1.42 -3.69
N LEU A 78 2.03 -1.91 -3.65
CA LEU A 78 0.81 -1.14 -3.79
C LEU A 78 0.02 -1.26 -2.48
N GLU A 79 -0.61 -0.20 -2.04
CA GLU A 79 -1.55 -0.21 -0.93
C GLU A 79 -2.98 -0.17 -1.47
N ILE A 80 -3.84 -1.01 -0.92
CA ILE A 80 -5.28 -1.05 -1.21
C ILE A 80 -6.01 -0.68 0.08
N ILE A 81 -6.69 0.46 0.10
CA ILE A 81 -7.47 0.95 1.26
C ILE A 81 -8.97 0.76 1.01
N GLY A 82 -9.69 0.30 2.04
CA GLY A 82 -11.13 0.07 1.99
C GLY A 82 -11.90 0.97 2.96
N ARG A 83 -13.22 0.80 2.97
CA ARG A 83 -14.10 1.43 3.95
C ARG A 83 -13.94 0.72 5.31
N PRO A 84 -14.33 1.36 6.43
CA PRO A 84 -14.37 0.66 7.71
C PRO A 84 -15.19 -0.63 7.62
N PHE A 85 -14.65 -1.73 8.17
CA PHE A 85 -15.30 -3.05 8.26
C PHE A 85 -15.54 -3.75 6.91
N THR A 86 -14.79 -3.40 5.86
CA THR A 86 -14.85 -4.07 4.54
C THR A 86 -13.63 -4.93 4.23
N GLU A 87 -12.98 -5.49 5.26
CA GLU A 87 -11.84 -6.40 5.13
C GLU A 87 -12.11 -7.59 4.20
N PRO A 88 -13.31 -8.23 4.18
CA PRO A 88 -13.57 -9.32 3.24
C PRO A 88 -13.37 -8.91 1.78
N VAL A 89 -13.92 -7.76 1.37
CA VAL A 89 -13.75 -7.22 0.01
C VAL A 89 -12.29 -6.88 -0.27
N LEU A 90 -11.57 -6.30 0.69
CA LEU A 90 -10.15 -6.02 0.53
C LEU A 90 -9.32 -7.28 0.32
N ILE A 91 -9.61 -8.35 1.08
CA ILE A 91 -8.92 -9.63 0.95
C ILE A 91 -9.22 -10.25 -0.43
N GLU A 92 -10.47 -10.18 -0.91
CA GLU A 92 -10.84 -10.64 -2.25
C GLU A 92 -10.07 -9.90 -3.35
N ILE A 93 -10.02 -8.56 -3.30
CA ILE A 93 -9.28 -7.75 -4.27
C ILE A 93 -7.79 -8.07 -4.21
N ALA A 94 -7.19 -8.13 -3.02
CA ALA A 94 -5.77 -8.42 -2.85
C ALA A 94 -5.42 -9.83 -3.36
N TYR A 95 -6.26 -10.83 -3.06
CA TYR A 95 -6.10 -12.19 -3.55
C TYR A 95 -6.18 -12.24 -5.08
N ALA A 96 -7.22 -11.64 -5.67
CA ALA A 96 -7.35 -11.60 -7.12
C ALA A 96 -6.13 -10.95 -7.79
N PHE A 97 -5.65 -9.82 -7.23
CA PHE A 97 -4.45 -9.14 -7.73
C PHE A 97 -3.19 -10.01 -7.64
N GLU A 98 -2.95 -10.67 -6.50
CA GLU A 98 -1.80 -11.56 -6.33
C GLU A 98 -1.85 -12.74 -7.32
N GLN A 99 -3.02 -13.37 -7.46
CA GLN A 99 -3.21 -14.53 -8.32
C GLN A 99 -3.04 -14.21 -9.81
N LEU A 100 -3.48 -13.03 -10.23
CA LEU A 100 -3.34 -12.55 -11.61
C LEU A 100 -1.91 -12.13 -11.95
N THR A 101 -1.23 -11.46 -11.02
CA THR A 101 0.06 -10.81 -11.31
C THR A 101 1.26 -11.69 -11.00
N ARG A 102 1.21 -12.46 -9.90
CA ARG A 102 2.30 -13.29 -9.38
C ARG A 102 3.63 -12.53 -9.31
N PHE A 103 3.59 -11.24 -8.94
CA PHE A 103 4.78 -10.39 -8.92
C PHE A 103 5.81 -10.79 -7.87
N ARG A 104 5.40 -11.49 -6.82
CA ARG A 104 6.30 -11.94 -5.75
C ARG A 104 7.38 -12.87 -6.32
N LYS A 105 8.64 -12.59 -6.01
CA LYS A 105 9.79 -13.47 -6.26
C LYS A 105 10.58 -13.68 -4.96
N PRO A 106 11.08 -14.89 -4.67
CA PRO A 106 11.95 -15.11 -3.52
C PRO A 106 13.28 -14.34 -3.69
N PRO A 107 13.91 -13.89 -2.60
CA PRO A 107 15.21 -13.24 -2.66
C PRO A 107 16.31 -14.24 -3.04
N VAL A 108 17.23 -13.82 -3.92
CA VAL A 108 18.32 -14.66 -4.46
C VAL A 108 19.30 -15.12 -3.36
N SER A 109 19.45 -14.33 -2.30
CA SER A 109 20.38 -14.59 -1.20
C SER A 109 19.99 -15.79 -0.31
N THR A 110 18.77 -16.33 -0.47
CA THR A 110 18.28 -17.45 0.34
C THR A 110 17.61 -18.50 -0.55
N PRO A 111 18.39 -19.37 -1.23
CA PRO A 111 17.85 -20.46 -2.04
C PRO A 111 17.17 -21.53 -1.17
N ALA A 112 16.44 -22.44 -1.81
CA ALA A 112 15.90 -23.63 -1.15
C ALA A 112 17.05 -24.49 -0.59
N LEU A 113 16.80 -25.12 0.56
CA LEU A 113 17.74 -26.01 1.25
C LEU A 113 17.91 -27.34 0.52
#